data_AF-A0A951QI20-F1
#
_entry.id   AF-A0A951QI20-F1
#
_cell.length_a   1.000
_cell.length_b   1.000
_cell.length_c   1.000
_cell.angle_alpha   90.00
_cell.angle_beta   90.00
_cell.angle_gamma   90.00
#
_symmetry.space_group_name_H-M   'P 1'
#
loop_
_entity.id
_entity.type
_entity.pdbx_description
1 polymer ?
#
loop_
_entity_poly.entity_id
_entity_poly.type
_entity_poly.pdbx_seq_one_letter_code
_entity_poly.pdbx_strand_id
1 'polypeptide(L)' 'MPRKKLGRKNVYIQVVINPDDRIAFDAWCDKNHTTMSEIIRSSIAPYVAEGKKILEGQE' A
#
# COMPACT_ATOMS: atom_id res chain seq x y z
N MET A 1 11.66 14.33 27.44
CA MET A 1 11.22 12.92 27.34
C MET A 1 11.60 12.38 25.95
N PRO A 2 12.34 11.28 25.83
CA PRO A 2 12.72 10.73 24.52
C PRO A 2 11.50 10.09 23.85
N ARG A 3 11.15 10.58 22.65
CA ARG A 3 10.03 10.03 21.85
C ARG A 3 10.38 8.59 21.45
N LYS A 4 9.65 7.61 22.00
CA LYS A 4 9.75 6.20 21.61
C LYS A 4 9.36 6.09 20.14
N LYS A 5 10.34 5.92 19.23
CA LYS A 5 10.04 5.62 17.82
C LYS A 5 9.27 4.30 17.80
N LEU A 6 8.00 4.34 17.40
CA LEU A 6 7.21 3.15 17.11
C LEU A 6 7.85 2.46 15.89
N GLY A 7 8.77 1.54 16.15
CA GLY A 7 9.44 0.72 15.14
C GLY A 7 8.46 -0.26 14.52
N ARG A 8 7.55 0.22 13.68
CA ARG A 8 6.79 -0.65 12.80
C ARG A 8 7.74 -1.16 11.72
N LYS A 9 7.92 -2.48 11.65
CA LYS A 9 8.63 -3.13 10.54
C LYS A 9 7.77 -3.02 9.28
N ASN A 10 7.83 -1.86 8.64
CA ASN A 10 7.17 -1.66 7.36
C ASN A 10 8.07 -2.22 6.26
N VAL A 11 7.50 -3.05 5.39
CA VAL A 11 8.14 -3.49 4.16
C VAL A 11 7.64 -2.58 3.04
N TYR A 12 8.57 -2.10 2.22
CA TYR A 12 8.28 -1.24 1.07
C TYR A 12 8.34 -2.06 -0.21
N ILE A 13 7.41 -1.80 -1.12
CA ILE A 13 7.40 -2.34 -2.47
C ILE A 13 7.64 -1.19 -3.46
N GLN A 14 8.40 -1.46 -4.52
CA GLN A 14 8.55 -0.54 -5.64
C GLN A 14 7.68 -1.03 -6.80
N VAL A 15 6.91 -0.14 -7.40
CA VAL A 15 6.03 -0.43 -8.53
C VAL A 15 6.51 0.42 -9.70
N VAL A 16 6.81 -0.23 -10.82
CA VAL A 16 7.16 0.48 -12.06
C VAL A 16 5.86 0.97 -12.70
N ILE A 17 5.83 2.27 -13.03
CA ILE A 17 4.69 2.94 -13.64
C ILE A 17 5.20 3.98 -14.64
N ASN A 18 4.45 4.25 -15.71
CA ASN A 18 4.79 5.34 -16.61
C ASN A 18 4.76 6.69 -15.86
N PRO A 19 5.65 7.63 -16.18
CA PRO A 19 5.67 8.94 -15.51
C PRO A 19 4.34 9.69 -15.62
N ASP A 20 3.70 9.64 -16.79
CA ASP A 20 2.43 10.34 -17.04
C ASP A 20 1.29 9.75 -16.21
N ASP A 21 1.22 8.42 -16.09
CA ASP A 21 0.25 7.73 -15.25
C ASP A 21 0.45 8.05 -13.76
N ARG A 22 1.71 8.17 -13.31
CA ARG A 22 2.03 8.60 -11.95
C ARG A 22 1.51 10.02 -11.69
N ILE A 23 1.75 10.95 -12.61
CA ILE A 23 1.30 12.36 -12.46
C ILE A 23 -0.23 12.41 -12.39
N ALA A 24 -0.92 11.69 -13.28
CA ALA A 24 -2.37 11.62 -13.28
C ALA A 24 -2.92 11.02 -11.97
N PHE A 25 -2.26 9.98 -11.45
CA PHE A 25 -2.66 9.36 -10.19
C PHE A 25 -2.44 10.30 -8.99
N ASP A 26 -1.34 11.05 -8.97
CA ASP A 26 -1.03 12.03 -7.92
C ASP A 26 -2.11 13.12 -7.86
N ALA A 27 -2.45 13.70 -9.02
CA ALA A 27 -3.49 14.71 -9.13
C ALA A 27 -4.87 14.20 -8.65
N TRP A 28 -5.17 12.92 -8.92
CA TRP A 28 -6.40 12.29 -8.42
C TRP A 28 -6.35 12.11 -6.90
N CYS A 29 -5.23 11.63 -6.35
CA CYS A 29 -5.04 11.46 -4.91
C CYS A 29 -5.21 12.79 -4.15
N ASP A 30 -4.59 13.86 -4.65
CA ASP A 30 -4.69 15.20 -4.08
C ASP A 30 -6.13 15.70 -4.05
N LYS A 31 -6.85 15.55 -5.17
CA LYS A 31 -8.27 15.94 -5.28
C LYS A 31 -9.17 15.19 -4.30
N ASN A 32 -8.83 13.95 -3.98
CA ASN A 32 -9.64 13.09 -3.11
C ASN A 32 -9.12 13.03 -1.66
N HIS A 33 -8.12 13.85 -1.31
CA HIS A 33 -7.50 13.89 0.01
C HIS A 33 -7.05 12.51 0.52
N THR A 34 -6.44 11.72 -0.36
CA THR A 34 -5.94 10.37 -0.05
C THR A 34 -4.53 10.21 -0.59
N THR A 35 -3.87 9.11 -0.24
CA THR A 35 -2.52 8.77 -0.71
C THR A 35 -2.53 7.58 -1.66
N MET A 36 -1.58 7.55 -2.61
CA MET A 36 -1.40 6.39 -3.50
C MET A 36 -1.25 5.08 -2.70
N SER A 37 -0.54 5.14 -1.57
CA SER A 37 -0.31 3.98 -0.70
C SER A 37 -1.59 3.46 -0.05
N GLU A 38 -2.57 4.32 0.26
CA GLU A 38 -3.88 3.89 0.76
C GLU A 38 -4.70 3.21 -0.33
N ILE A 39 -4.73 3.81 -1.52
CA ILE A 39 -5.42 3.24 -2.67
C ILE A 39 -4.84 1.88 -3.03
N ILE A 40 -3.52 1.78 -3.21
CA ILE A 40 -2.86 0.51 -3.54
C ILE A 40 -3.12 -0.54 -2.46
N ARG A 41 -3.01 -0.20 -1.17
CA ARG A 41 -3.30 -1.14 -0.07
C ARG A 41 -4.75 -1.63 -0.10
N SER A 42 -5.70 -0.74 -0.39
CA SER A 42 -7.11 -1.09 -0.54
C SER A 42 -7.32 -2.03 -1.74
N SER A 43 -6.73 -1.71 -2.88
CA SER A 43 -6.84 -2.49 -4.10
C SER A 43 -6.24 -3.90 -3.97
N ILE A 44 -5.13 -4.05 -3.24
CA ILE A 44 -4.51 -5.37 -3.05
C ILE A 44 -5.15 -6.18 -1.91
N ALA A 45 -5.98 -5.58 -1.06
CA ALA A 45 -6.53 -6.23 0.13
C ALA A 45 -7.27 -7.56 -0.13
N PRO A 46 -8.07 -7.72 -1.21
CA PRO A 46 -8.72 -8.99 -1.51
C PRO A 46 -7.72 -10.11 -1.81
N TYR A 47 -6.68 -9.83 -2.61
CA TYR A 47 -5.63 -10.79 -2.93
C TYR A 47 -4.80 -11.16 -1.71
N VAL A 48 -4.54 -10.20 -0.82
CA VAL A 48 -3.88 -10.48 0.47
C VAL A 48 -4.75 -11.37 1.34
N ALA A 49 -6.06 -11.14 1.38
CA ALA A 49 -6.98 -11.97 2.16
C ALA A 49 -7.05 -13.41 1.64
N GLU A 50 -7.06 -13.61 0.32
CA GLU A 50 -7.00 -14.93 -0.30
C GLU A 50 -5.64 -15.60 -0.06
N GLY A 51 -4.54 -14.87 -0.25
CA GLY A 51 -3.18 -15.37 0.01
C GLY A 51 -3.00 -15.85 1.45
N LYS A 52 -3.61 -15.17 2.44
CA LYS A 52 -3.59 -15.62 3.84
C LYS A 52 -4.28 -16.96 4.03
N LYS A 53 -5.45 -17.18 3.42
CA LYS A 53 -6.17 -18.47 3.50
C LYS A 53 -5.34 -19.61 2.92
N ILE A 54 -4.60 -19.35 1.83
CA ILE A 54 -3.70 -20.33 1.22
C ILE A 54 -2.56 -20.68 2.19
N LEU A 55 -1.96 -19.70 2.85
CA LEU A 55 -0.90 -19.92 3.84
C LEU A 55 -1.40 -20.67 5.08
N GLU A 56 -2.61 -20.36 5.55
CA GLU A 56 -3.24 -21.04 6.70
C GLU A 56 -3.65 -22.49 6.38
N GLY A 57 -3.96 -22.79 5.11
CA GLY A 57 -4.25 -24.16 4.65
C GLY A 57 -3.00 -25.00 4.33
N GLN A 58 -1.80 -24.44 4.52
CA GLN A 58 -0.52 -25.13 4.36
C GLN A 58 0.10 -25.58 5.70
N GLU A 59 -0.56 -25.30 6.83
CA GLU A 59 -0.26 -25.86 8.16
C GLU A 59 -1.21 -27.02 8.51
#